data_AF-A0A1W0WIL6-F1
#
_entry.id   AF-A0A1W0WIL6-F1
#
_cell.length_a   1.000
_cell.length_b   1.000
_cell.length_c   1.000
_cell.angle_alpha   90.00
_cell.angle_beta   90.00
_cell.angle_gamma   90.00
#
_symmetry.space_group_name_H-M   'P 1'
#
loop_
_entity.id
_entity.type
_entity.pdbx_description
1 polymer ?
#
loop_
_entity_poly.entity_id
_entity_poly.type
_entity_poly.pdbx_seq_one_letter_code
_entity_poly.pdbx_strand_id
1 'polypeptide(L)'
;MVQSRICASTAVFATASGCPAQNPLGYFRLAVGLHDRRGYTESNLFNLAKITVHPNNSATGFHKDLALLTLDRPVPRTVRAISISRIVLPGSSQVTTLSKRSNSFMIIGWVYVQNASTSGRLFARKLQDATFALLSQKECELMIGSRQPMFITKLCIDSLTKRSAS
;
A
#
# COMPACT_ATOMS: atom_id res chain seq x y z
N MET A 1 22.48 3.72 -17.56
CA MET A 1 22.03 2.35 -17.19
C MET A 1 20.76 2.48 -16.36
N VAL A 2 19.59 2.23 -16.96
CA VAL A 2 18.29 2.52 -16.32
C VAL A 2 17.91 1.35 -15.39
N GLN A 3 18.23 1.50 -14.11
CA GLN A 3 17.79 0.55 -13.08
C GLN A 3 16.30 0.82 -12.80
N SER A 4 15.43 0.02 -13.42
CA SER A 4 13.98 0.10 -13.24
C SER A 4 13.58 -0.34 -11.84
N ARG A 5 13.65 0.56 -10.85
CA ARG A 5 13.05 0.38 -9.53
C ARG A 5 11.56 0.68 -9.64
N ILE A 6 10.77 -0.37 -9.80
CA ILE A 6 9.31 -0.26 -9.85
C ILE A 6 8.80 -0.39 -8.43
N CYS A 7 8.44 0.74 -7.82
CA CYS A 7 7.56 0.76 -6.66
C CYS A 7 6.15 0.44 -7.15
N ALA A 8 5.85 -0.86 -7.26
CA ALA A 8 4.49 -1.30 -7.51
C ALA A 8 3.69 -1.09 -6.22
N SER A 9 2.80 -0.11 -6.30
CA SER A 9 1.78 0.27 -5.32
C SER A 9 2.31 0.83 -3.99
N THR A 10 1.61 1.83 -3.47
CA THR A 10 1.36 1.89 -2.03
C THR A 10 0.47 0.71 -1.60
N ALA A 11 0.77 -0.51 -2.04
CA ALA A 11 0.76 -1.60 -1.09
C ALA A 11 2.04 -1.39 -0.29
N VAL A 12 1.92 -0.54 0.73
CA VAL A 12 2.32 -1.07 2.02
C VAL A 12 1.52 -2.36 2.11
N PHE A 13 2.13 -3.48 1.72
CA PHE A 13 1.73 -4.70 2.35
C PHE A 13 1.99 -4.39 3.81
N ALA A 14 0.97 -4.00 4.56
CA ALA A 14 0.93 -4.31 5.96
C ALA A 14 0.94 -5.84 5.95
N THR A 15 2.14 -6.42 5.82
CA THR A 15 2.31 -7.82 6.09
C THR A 15 2.17 -7.87 7.59
N ALA A 16 0.93 -7.97 8.06
CA ALA A 16 0.64 -8.35 9.42
C ALA A 16 1.40 -9.66 9.65
N SER A 17 2.61 -9.56 10.23
CA SER A 17 3.47 -10.66 10.73
C SER A 17 3.58 -11.95 9.89
N GLY A 18 3.22 -11.94 8.61
CA GLY A 18 2.84 -13.17 7.88
C GLY A 18 3.39 -13.32 6.47
N CYS A 19 4.28 -12.43 6.00
CA CYS A 19 5.15 -12.73 4.87
C CYS A 19 6.52 -13.13 5.41
N PRO A 20 6.76 -14.42 5.71
CA PRO A 20 8.09 -14.85 6.09
C PRO A 20 9.05 -14.53 4.95
N ALA A 21 10.22 -13.98 5.29
CA ALA A 21 11.35 -13.80 4.36
C ALA A 21 11.81 -15.12 3.69
N GLN A 22 11.23 -16.26 4.10
CA GLN A 22 11.54 -17.61 3.66
C GLN A 22 10.52 -18.18 2.65
N ASN A 23 9.43 -17.49 2.32
CA ASN A 23 8.55 -17.97 1.26
C ASN A 23 9.28 -17.89 -0.09
N PRO A 24 9.40 -18.99 -0.84
CA PRO A 24 10.16 -18.95 -2.09
C PRO A 24 9.47 -18.01 -3.08
N LEU A 25 10.28 -17.24 -3.81
CA LEU A 25 9.85 -16.18 -4.72
C LEU A 25 8.76 -16.61 -5.71
N GLY A 26 8.69 -17.91 -6.04
CA GLY A 26 7.69 -18.50 -6.94
C GLY A 26 6.24 -18.49 -6.42
N TYR A 27 6.00 -18.24 -5.14
CA TYR A 27 4.64 -18.14 -4.59
C TYR A 27 3.96 -16.79 -4.86
N PHE A 28 4.74 -15.76 -5.22
CA PHE A 28 4.22 -14.41 -5.37
C PHE A 28 4.27 -13.95 -6.82
N ARG A 29 3.13 -13.47 -7.30
CA ARG A 29 3.04 -12.71 -8.55
C ARG A 29 2.42 -11.36 -8.27
N LEU A 30 2.95 -10.35 -8.93
CA LEU A 30 2.44 -8.99 -8.86
C LEU A 30 1.60 -8.69 -10.09
N ALA A 31 0.38 -8.21 -9.88
CA ALA A 31 -0.50 -7.79 -10.97
C ALA A 31 -0.49 -6.27 -11.10
N VAL A 32 -0.33 -5.76 -12.33
CA VAL A 32 -0.38 -4.32 -12.64
C VAL A 32 -1.48 -4.00 -13.65
N GLY A 33 -1.98 -2.76 -13.63
CA GLY A 33 -2.98 -2.29 -14.59
C GLY A 33 -4.35 -2.94 -14.41
N LEU A 34 -4.74 -3.25 -13.17
CA LEU A 34 -6.05 -3.81 -12.87
C LEU A 34 -6.99 -2.74 -12.32
N HIS A 35 -8.23 -2.75 -12.81
CA HIS A 35 -9.37 -2.07 -12.18
C HIS A 35 -10.38 -3.08 -11.64
N ASP A 36 -10.67 -4.16 -12.38
CA ASP A 36 -11.38 -5.34 -11.86
C ASP A 36 -10.36 -6.35 -11.32
N ARG A 37 -10.45 -6.69 -10.03
CA ARG A 37 -9.55 -7.62 -9.34
C ARG A 37 -9.55 -9.02 -9.97
N ARG A 38 -10.65 -9.43 -10.61
CA ARG A 38 -10.78 -10.74 -11.27
C ARG A 38 -10.54 -10.67 -12.78
N GLY A 39 -10.37 -9.48 -13.35
CA GLY A 39 -10.24 -9.26 -14.79
C GLY A 39 -8.81 -9.33 -15.33
N TYR A 40 -7.90 -10.04 -14.65
CA TYR A 40 -6.49 -10.12 -15.04
C TYR A 40 -6.23 -11.19 -16.11
N THR A 41 -5.16 -11.01 -16.88
CA THR A 41 -4.58 -12.04 -17.75
C THR A 41 -3.08 -12.16 -17.48
N GLU A 42 -2.38 -13.13 -18.09
CA GLU A 42 -0.92 -13.28 -17.92
C GLU A 42 -0.14 -12.00 -18.28
N SER A 43 -0.66 -11.16 -19.17
CA SER A 43 -0.03 -9.87 -19.51
C SER A 43 0.00 -8.87 -18.34
N ASN A 44 -0.86 -9.05 -17.34
CA ASN A 44 -0.89 -8.24 -16.12
C ASN A 44 0.10 -8.76 -15.06
N LEU A 45 0.57 -10.00 -15.17
CA LEU A 45 1.31 -10.70 -14.11
C LEU A 45 2.83 -10.61 -14.30
N PHE A 46 3.51 -10.34 -13.19
CA PHE A 46 4.96 -10.20 -13.10
C PHE A 46 5.48 -11.06 -11.96
N ASN A 47 6.57 -11.79 -12.19
CA ASN A 47 7.20 -12.55 -11.11
C ASN A 47 8.13 -11.63 -10.32
N LEU A 48 8.40 -12.05 -9.08
CA LEU A 48 9.38 -11.38 -8.24
C LEU A 48 10.76 -12.00 -8.46
N ALA A 49 11.76 -11.17 -8.73
CA ALA A 49 13.16 -11.56 -8.69
C ALA A 49 13.76 -11.45 -7.28
N LYS A 50 13.27 -10.51 -6.47
CA LYS A 50 13.80 -10.28 -5.12
C LYS A 50 12.78 -9.58 -4.22
N ILE A 51 12.74 -9.99 -2.96
CA ILE A 51 12.07 -9.28 -1.86
C ILE A 51 13.15 -8.74 -0.93
N THR A 52 13.17 -7.43 -0.68
CA THR A 52 14.12 -6.79 0.25
C THR A 52 13.33 -6.12 1.36
N VAL A 53 13.28 -6.76 2.53
CA VAL A 53 12.64 -6.21 3.73
C VAL A 53 13.58 -5.19 4.38
N HIS A 54 13.03 -4.13 4.98
CA HIS A 54 13.83 -3.17 5.74
C HIS A 54 14.62 -3.90 6.84
N PRO A 55 15.94 -3.67 7.00
CA PRO A 55 16.80 -4.47 7.88
C PRO A 55 16.39 -4.41 9.36
N ASN A 56 15.76 -3.30 9.75
CA ASN A 56 15.25 -3.07 11.11
C ASN A 56 13.72 -3.24 11.21
N ASN A 57 13.10 -3.99 10.30
CA ASN A 57 11.68 -4.32 10.40
C ASN A 57 11.41 -5.10 11.69
N SER A 58 10.39 -4.71 12.44
CA SER A 58 9.92 -5.45 13.60
C SER A 58 8.47 -5.85 13.38
N ALA A 59 8.23 -7.16 13.29
CA ALA A 59 6.88 -7.72 13.28
C ALA A 59 6.12 -7.38 14.57
N THR A 60 6.83 -7.36 15.70
CA THR A 60 6.29 -6.92 16.99
C THR A 60 6.22 -5.38 16.99
N GLY A 61 5.01 -4.82 16.86
CA GLY A 61 4.77 -3.37 16.88
C GLY A 61 4.78 -2.67 15.52
N PHE A 62 4.99 -3.41 14.42
CA PHE A 62 4.99 -2.88 13.04
C PHE A 62 5.94 -1.70 12.84
N HIS A 63 7.16 -1.82 13.37
CA HIS A 63 8.18 -0.78 13.21
C HIS A 63 8.91 -0.95 11.89
N LYS A 64 9.10 0.16 11.17
CA LYS A 64 9.80 0.18 9.88
C LYS A 64 9.22 -0.88 8.93
N ASP A 65 7.89 -0.90 8.85
CA ASP A 65 7.11 -1.83 8.05
C ASP A 65 7.15 -1.45 6.57
N LEU A 66 8.26 -1.80 5.93
CA LEU A 66 8.54 -1.49 4.54
C LEU A 66 9.36 -2.61 3.91
N ALA A 67 8.98 -3.00 2.69
CA ALA A 67 9.75 -3.90 1.85
C ALA A 67 9.73 -3.42 0.40
N LEU A 68 10.78 -3.75 -0.35
CA LEU A 68 10.90 -3.52 -1.78
C LEU A 68 10.73 -4.84 -2.52
N LEU A 69 9.77 -4.87 -3.45
CA LEU A 69 9.57 -5.96 -4.38
C LEU A 69 10.24 -5.63 -5.71
N THR A 70 11.24 -6.41 -6.10
CA THR A 70 11.93 -6.27 -7.38
C THR A 70 11.37 -7.29 -8.35
N LEU A 71 10.85 -6.82 -9.48
CA LEU A 71 10.33 -7.67 -10.54
C LEU A 71 11.47 -8.27 -11.37
N ASP A 72 11.25 -9.46 -11.92
CA ASP A 72 12.18 -10.14 -12.84
C ASP A 72 12.36 -9.42 -14.18
N ARG A 73 11.36 -8.63 -14.58
CA ARG A 73 11.35 -7.83 -15.80
C ARG A 73 10.69 -6.46 -15.57
N PRO A 74 11.06 -5.43 -16.37
CA PRO A 74 10.42 -4.13 -16.28
C PRO A 74 8.95 -4.20 -16.72
N VAL A 75 8.09 -3.41 -16.06
CA VAL A 75 6.70 -3.20 -16.48
C VAL A 75 6.68 -2.27 -17.69
N PRO A 76 6.01 -2.63 -18.79
CA PRO A 76 5.89 -1.77 -19.96
C PRO A 76 5.05 -0.53 -19.64
N ARG A 77 5.20 0.53 -20.43
CA ARG A 77 4.43 1.79 -20.26
C ARG A 77 2.93 1.58 -20.40
N THR A 78 2.52 0.54 -21.13
CA THR A 78 1.11 0.21 -21.35
C THR A 78 0.93 -1.29 -21.16
N VAL A 79 -0.11 -1.66 -20.41
CA VAL A 79 -0.55 -3.06 -20.25
C VAL A 79 -2.03 -3.09 -20.61
N ARG A 80 -2.40 -3.88 -21.64
CA ARG A 80 -3.79 -4.01 -22.11
C ARG A 80 -4.49 -2.66 -22.35
N ALA A 81 -3.83 -1.77 -23.09
CA ALA A 81 -4.29 -0.40 -23.39
C ALA A 81 -4.44 0.53 -22.15
N ILE A 82 -4.00 0.10 -20.97
CA ILE A 82 -3.95 0.93 -19.77
C ILE A 82 -2.52 1.46 -19.59
N SER A 83 -2.39 2.77 -19.49
CA SER A 83 -1.12 3.43 -19.19
C SER A 83 -0.70 3.16 -17.75
N ILE A 84 0.54 2.71 -17.57
CA ILE A 84 1.14 2.43 -16.27
C ILE A 84 2.10 3.55 -15.90
N SER A 85 1.85 4.15 -14.75
CA SER A 85 2.64 5.26 -14.20
C SER A 85 3.25 4.89 -12.86
N ARG A 86 4.38 5.52 -12.54
CA ARG A 86 5.05 5.39 -11.23
C ARG A 86 4.51 6.42 -10.27
N ILE A 87 4.41 6.07 -9.00
CA ILE A 87 4.12 7.02 -7.92
C ILE A 87 5.43 7.68 -7.50
N VAL A 88 5.40 9.00 -7.32
CA VAL A 88 6.55 9.78 -6.87
C VAL A 88 6.75 9.55 -5.37
N LEU A 89 7.99 9.25 -4.97
CA LEU A 89 8.34 9.16 -3.56
C LEU A 89 8.55 10.55 -2.98
N PRO A 90 8.12 10.81 -1.73
CA PRO A 90 8.40 12.08 -1.08
C PRO A 90 9.91 12.25 -0.90
N GLY A 91 10.40 13.48 -1.08
CA GLY A 91 11.79 13.81 -0.76
C GLY A 91 12.06 13.63 0.74
N SER A 92 13.29 13.27 1.12
CA SER A 92 13.64 12.97 2.53
C SER A 92 13.34 14.14 3.49
N SER A 93 13.41 15.38 3.02
CA SER A 93 13.11 16.59 3.79
C SER A 93 11.62 16.93 3.89
N GLN A 94 10.76 16.33 3.05
CA GLN A 94 9.34 16.68 2.95
C GLN A 94 8.46 15.89 3.92
N VAL A 95 8.94 14.77 4.48
CA VAL A 95 8.18 13.93 5.43
C VAL A 95 7.78 14.75 6.67
N THR A 96 8.64 15.65 7.12
CA THR A 96 8.37 16.57 8.24
C THR A 96 7.41 17.71 7.87
N THR A 97 7.21 17.98 6.59
CA THR A 97 6.38 19.09 6.06
C THR A 97 5.02 18.65 5.52
N LEU A 98 4.79 17.35 5.34
CA LEU A 98 3.49 16.79 4.92
C LEU A 98 2.36 17.15 5.90
N SER A 99 2.68 17.36 7.18
CA SER A 99 1.75 17.85 8.20
C SER A 99 1.21 19.27 7.95
N LYS A 100 1.79 20.04 7.01
CA LYS A 100 1.47 21.47 6.83
C LYS A 100 0.85 21.86 5.49
N ARG A 101 0.85 21.01 4.47
CA ARG A 101 0.47 21.44 3.09
C ARG A 101 -0.65 20.65 2.42
N SER A 102 -1.04 19.49 2.92
CA SER A 102 -2.22 18.77 2.43
C SER A 102 -2.82 17.94 3.55
N ASN A 103 -4.01 18.31 4.00
CA ASN A 103 -4.69 17.63 5.09
C ASN A 103 -5.44 16.38 4.62
N SER A 104 -5.40 16.01 3.34
CA SER A 104 -6.13 14.87 2.81
C SER A 104 -5.26 13.86 2.08
N PHE A 105 -5.56 12.58 2.31
CA PHE A 105 -4.94 11.41 1.69
C PHE A 105 -6.01 10.61 0.98
N MET A 106 -5.73 10.18 -0.24
CA MET A 106 -6.58 9.25 -0.98
C MET A 106 -6.04 7.84 -0.80
N ILE A 107 -6.89 6.94 -0.30
CA ILE A 107 -6.61 5.51 -0.29
C ILE A 107 -7.34 4.90 -1.47
N ILE A 108 -6.62 4.11 -2.26
CA ILE A 108 -7.17 3.37 -3.39
C ILE A 108 -6.94 1.88 -3.15
N GLY A 109 -7.97 1.05 -3.31
CA GLY A 109 -7.83 -0.39 -3.16
C GLY A 109 -9.10 -1.21 -3.40
N TRP A 110 -8.94 -2.52 -3.49
CA TRP A 110 -10.04 -3.50 -3.50
C TRP A 110 -10.37 -3.94 -2.08
N VAL A 111 -10.71 -2.96 -1.24
CA VAL A 111 -10.84 -3.16 0.22
C VAL A 111 -12.06 -4.02 0.54
N TYR A 112 -12.09 -4.54 1.76
CA TYR A 112 -13.24 -5.24 2.33
C TYR A 112 -14.51 -4.39 2.25
N VAL A 113 -15.59 -5.00 1.78
CA VAL A 113 -16.93 -4.41 1.78
C VAL A 113 -17.77 -5.22 2.75
N GLN A 114 -18.20 -4.59 3.84
CA GLN A 114 -19.03 -5.25 4.83
C GLN A 114 -20.47 -5.34 4.30
N ASN A 115 -20.85 -6.50 3.77
CA ASN A 115 -22.25 -6.81 3.50
C ASN A 115 -22.84 -7.48 4.74
N ALA A 116 -23.90 -6.88 5.30
CA ALA A 116 -24.59 -7.36 6.49
C ALA A 116 -25.25 -8.76 6.32
N SER A 117 -25.33 -9.27 5.09
CA SER A 117 -26.19 -10.43 4.74
C SER A 117 -25.44 -11.71 4.36
N THR A 118 -24.10 -11.71 4.34
CA THR A 118 -23.31 -12.89 3.94
C THR A 118 -22.13 -13.09 4.87
N SER A 119 -22.02 -14.29 5.45
CA SER A 119 -20.95 -14.76 6.34
C SER A 119 -19.58 -14.93 5.65
N GLY A 120 -19.42 -14.46 4.41
CA GLY A 120 -18.19 -14.52 3.63
C GLY A 120 -17.45 -13.18 3.61
N ARG A 121 -16.12 -13.22 3.72
CA ARG A 121 -15.28 -12.03 3.50
C ARG A 121 -15.35 -11.60 2.03
N LEU A 122 -16.04 -10.51 1.73
CA LEU A 122 -16.15 -9.96 0.38
C LEU A 122 -15.22 -8.77 0.19
N PHE A 123 -14.36 -8.85 -0.83
CA PHE A 123 -13.53 -7.73 -1.29
C PHE A 123 -14.20 -7.07 -2.49
N ALA A 124 -14.09 -5.75 -2.59
CA ALA A 124 -14.58 -5.00 -3.74
C ALA A 124 -14.05 -5.62 -5.05
N ARG A 125 -14.93 -5.79 -6.03
CA ARG A 125 -14.55 -6.34 -7.34
C ARG A 125 -13.78 -5.30 -8.14
N LYS A 126 -14.29 -4.07 -8.17
CA LYS A 126 -13.66 -2.93 -8.84
C LYS A 126 -12.83 -2.13 -7.85
N LEU A 127 -11.79 -1.48 -8.35
CA LEU A 127 -10.91 -0.62 -7.57
C LEU A 127 -11.74 0.57 -7.09
N GLN A 128 -11.66 0.87 -5.80
CA GLN A 128 -12.38 1.97 -5.18
C GLN A 128 -11.37 2.92 -4.54
N ASP A 129 -11.77 4.16 -4.39
CA ASP A 129 -11.00 5.17 -3.67
C ASP A 129 -11.85 5.83 -2.57
N ALA A 130 -11.16 6.39 -1.59
CA ALA A 130 -11.76 7.22 -0.55
C ALA A 130 -10.73 8.22 -0.05
N THR A 131 -11.21 9.41 0.30
CA THR A 131 -10.38 10.49 0.84
C THR A 131 -10.55 10.59 2.36
N PHE A 132 -9.43 10.73 3.07
CA PHE A 132 -9.33 10.78 4.52
C PHE A 132 -8.49 11.98 4.96
N ALA A 133 -8.74 12.50 6.16
CA ALA A 133 -7.88 13.54 6.71
C ALA A 133 -6.60 12.96 7.34
N LEU A 134 -5.48 13.69 7.28
CA LEU A 134 -4.27 13.37 8.04
C LEU A 134 -4.38 13.91 9.45
N LEU A 135 -4.09 13.06 10.43
CA LEU A 135 -3.96 13.45 11.82
C LEU A 135 -2.48 13.71 12.15
N SER A 136 -2.24 14.72 12.99
CA SER A 136 -0.94 14.90 13.61
C SER A 136 -0.59 13.70 14.50
N GLN A 137 0.71 13.51 14.75
CA GLN A 137 1.19 12.45 15.64
C GLN A 137 0.55 12.55 17.03
N LYS A 138 0.42 13.77 17.57
CA LYS A 138 -0.18 14.02 18.88
C LYS A 138 -1.67 13.66 18.91
N GLU A 139 -2.43 14.02 17.88
CA GLU A 139 -3.85 13.65 17.77
C GLU A 139 -4.00 12.12 17.71
N CYS A 140 -3.14 11.45 16.95
CA CYS A 140 -3.16 10.00 16.86
C CYS A 140 -2.79 9.30 18.18
N GLU A 141 -1.80 9.82 18.90
CA GLU A 141 -1.42 9.32 20.23
C GLU A 141 -2.57 9.42 21.22
N LEU A 142 -3.32 10.52 21.19
CA LEU A 142 -4.52 10.69 22.02
C LEU A 142 -5.63 9.68 21.66
N MET A 143 -5.80 9.39 20.36
CA MET A 143 -6.83 8.45 19.87
C MET A 143 -6.49 6.97 20.15
N ILE A 144 -5.22 6.58 20.01
CA ILE A 144 -4.75 5.21 20.25
C ILE A 144 -4.58 4.94 21.76
N GLY A 145 -4.35 6.00 22.55
CA GLY A 145 -4.04 5.91 23.98
C GLY A 145 -2.68 5.24 24.23
N SER A 146 -2.48 4.70 25.44
CA SER A 146 -1.25 4.00 25.86
C SER A 146 -1.05 2.61 25.23
N ARG A 147 -1.89 2.22 24.26
CA ARG A 147 -1.86 0.87 23.66
C ARG A 147 -0.66 0.64 22.76
N GLN A 148 -0.19 1.65 22.04
CA GLN A 148 1.04 1.59 21.23
C GLN A 148 1.68 2.98 21.09
N PRO A 149 3.02 3.10 21.20
CA PRO A 149 3.69 4.37 20.91
C PRO A 149 3.57 4.71 19.43
N MET A 150 3.19 5.95 19.13
CA MET A 150 3.21 6.50 17.77
C MET A 150 4.63 6.97 17.47
N PHE A 151 5.34 6.26 16.59
CA PHE A 151 6.69 6.66 16.16
C PHE A 151 6.61 7.49 14.87
N ILE A 152 7.58 8.38 14.65
CA ILE A 152 7.70 9.20 13.42
C ILE A 152 7.72 8.39 12.11
N THR A 153 7.95 7.08 12.19
CA THR A 153 7.88 6.15 11.06
C THR A 153 6.46 5.73 10.66
N LYS A 154 5.42 6.24 11.35
CA LYS A 154 4.01 5.94 11.08
C LYS A 154 3.26 7.24 10.79
N LEU A 155 2.19 7.14 10.02
CA LEU A 155 1.24 8.23 9.77
C LEU A 155 -0.15 7.78 10.19
N CYS A 156 -0.98 8.74 10.56
CA CYS A 156 -2.32 8.48 11.07
C CYS A 156 -3.34 9.23 10.23
N ILE A 157 -4.37 8.51 9.82
CA ILE A 157 -5.46 9.06 9.01
C ILE A 157 -6.77 8.91 9.76
N ASP A 158 -7.63 9.91 9.64
CA ASP A 158 -8.91 9.94 10.32
C ASP A 158 -9.97 9.20 9.49
N SER A 159 -10.50 8.11 10.06
CA SER A 159 -11.58 7.32 9.46
C SER A 159 -12.95 8.01 9.48
N LEU A 160 -13.16 9.00 10.34
CA LEU A 160 -14.46 9.66 10.53
C LEU A 160 -14.76 10.69 9.43
N THR A 161 -13.73 11.22 8.79
CA THR A 161 -13.84 12.20 7.70
C THR A 161 -13.95 11.56 6.31
N LYS A 162 -14.29 10.26 6.23
CA LYS A 162 -14.41 9.53 4.96
C LYS A 162 -15.37 10.25 4.00
N ARG A 163 -14.83 10.74 2.89
CA ARG A 163 -15.61 11.21 1.73
C ARG A 163 -15.41 10.25 0.58
N SER A 164 -16.50 9.65 0.09
CA SER A 164 -16.50 8.90 -1.17
C SER A 164 -16.48 9.88 -2.33
N ALA A 165 -15.51 9.73 -3.24
CA ALA A 165 -15.67 10.29 -4.57
C ALA A 165 -16.62 9.37 -5.34
N SER A 166 -17.68 9.96 -5.91
CA SER A 166 -18.69 9.26 -6.72
C SER A 166 -18.12 8.73 -8.04
#